data_AF-A0A317QPG6-F1
#
_entry.id   AF-A0A317QPG6-F1
#
_cell.length_a   1.000
_cell.length_b   1.000
_cell.length_c   1.000
_cell.angle_alpha   90.00
_cell.angle_beta   90.00
_cell.angle_gamma   90.00
#
_symmetry.space_group_name_H-M   'P 1'
#
loop_
_entity.id
_entity.type
_entity.pdbx_description
1 polymer ?
#
loop_
_entity_poly.entity_id
_entity_poly.type
_entity_poly.pdbx_seq_one_letter_code
_entity_poly.pdbx_strand_id
1 'polypeptide(L)'
;MELDDATALRAALHGHVPRAVRTHWVDVDGVRWPLRQVVTLAVAGDRSRVTTRAAHRALRELGFRTSERTESWRSEVPSVTPLLDALNAATPADFLAAGRAASNEPGLYSWWADDQGAADLTRGLGHEVVPGLVYAGRAGGIRPSGVRSSNTLWGRIATMHLGGRRQFSTFRLTLSACLSPEGGPAVDGQELTGWMHRHLRVAVLPLPIESVAPGEERLLELADPPLNLRDVPRTDLRRALTRRRKALPT
;
A
#
# COMPACT_ATOMS: atom_id res chain seq x y z
N MET A 1 12.27 27.36 -4.59
CA MET A 1 11.04 28.04 -5.02
C MET A 1 10.92 29.22 -4.10
N GLU A 2 11.36 30.38 -4.56
CA GLU A 2 11.29 31.62 -3.80
C GLU A 2 9.97 32.30 -4.17
N LEU A 3 9.08 32.38 -3.19
CA LEU A 3 7.87 33.20 -3.20
C LEU A 3 8.04 34.06 -1.95
N ASP A 4 8.65 35.22 -2.13
CA ASP A 4 9.14 36.10 -1.08
C ASP A 4 8.26 37.32 -0.84
N ASP A 5 7.38 37.66 -1.81
CA ASP A 5 6.55 38.86 -1.73
C ASP A 5 5.08 38.62 -2.11
N ALA A 6 4.18 39.01 -1.20
CA ALA A 6 2.73 38.96 -1.39
C ALA A 6 2.22 40.01 -2.40
N THR A 7 2.95 41.11 -2.59
CA THR A 7 2.63 42.16 -3.57
C THR A 7 2.95 41.69 -4.98
N ALA A 8 4.14 41.15 -5.19
CA ALA A 8 4.52 40.50 -6.44
C ALA A 8 3.56 39.36 -6.83
N LEU A 9 3.11 38.56 -5.86
CA LEU A 9 2.11 37.51 -6.11
C LEU A 9 0.78 38.07 -6.62
N ARG A 10 0.26 39.14 -6.01
CA ARG A 10 -0.99 39.79 -6.48
C ARG A 10 -0.82 40.37 -7.87
N ALA A 11 0.31 41.03 -8.14
CA ALA A 11 0.62 41.57 -9.46
C ALA A 11 0.65 40.48 -10.54
N ALA A 12 1.21 39.31 -10.24
CA ALA A 12 1.27 38.17 -11.16
C ALA A 12 -0.10 37.54 -11.46
N LEU A 13 -1.11 37.74 -10.61
CA LEU A 13 -2.48 37.26 -10.82
C LEU A 13 -3.34 38.26 -11.59
N HIS A 14 -2.87 39.50 -11.75
CA HIS A 14 -3.62 40.56 -12.44
C HIS A 14 -3.91 40.15 -13.89
N GLY A 15 -5.18 40.30 -14.31
CA GLY A 15 -5.63 39.89 -15.66
C GLY A 15 -5.86 38.39 -15.85
N HIS A 16 -5.64 37.56 -14.83
CA HIS A 16 -5.96 36.13 -14.87
C HIS A 16 -7.27 35.81 -14.15
N VAL A 17 -7.91 34.71 -14.54
CA VAL A 17 -9.11 34.18 -13.86
C VAL A 17 -8.81 32.86 -13.15
N PRO A 18 -9.35 32.63 -11.94
CA PRO A 18 -9.21 31.36 -11.26
C PRO A 18 -9.86 30.23 -12.05
N ARG A 19 -9.17 29.10 -12.18
CA ARG A 19 -9.78 27.85 -12.66
C ARG A 19 -10.68 27.26 -11.57
N ALA A 20 -11.60 26.37 -11.97
CA ALA A 20 -12.48 25.66 -11.05
C ALA A 20 -11.69 24.98 -9.90
N VAL A 21 -12.01 25.37 -8.67
CA VAL A 21 -11.38 24.85 -7.44
C VAL A 21 -11.98 23.50 -7.09
N ARG A 22 -11.14 22.47 -6.89
CA ARG A 22 -11.57 21.13 -6.47
C ARG A 22 -11.41 20.87 -4.98
N THR A 23 -10.20 21.01 -4.46
CA THR A 23 -9.87 20.52 -3.10
C THR A 23 -8.95 21.48 -2.35
N HIS A 24 -7.95 22.05 -3.02
CA HIS A 24 -6.97 22.94 -2.39
C HIS A 24 -7.01 24.32 -3.03
N TRP A 25 -7.13 25.36 -2.20
CA TRP A 25 -7.25 26.74 -2.67
C TRP A 25 -6.44 27.72 -1.82
N VAL A 26 -6.22 28.91 -2.36
CA VAL A 26 -5.79 30.10 -1.64
C VAL A 26 -6.76 31.23 -1.95
N ASP A 27 -7.16 31.95 -0.91
CA ASP A 27 -7.94 33.18 -1.02
C ASP A 27 -6.96 34.32 -1.29
N VAL A 28 -7.14 34.96 -2.44
CA VAL A 28 -6.44 36.19 -2.81
C VAL A 28 -7.52 37.24 -3.04
N ASP A 29 -7.55 38.23 -2.15
CA ASP A 29 -8.46 39.37 -2.19
C ASP A 29 -9.95 38.98 -2.32
N GLY A 30 -10.36 37.93 -1.59
CA GLY A 30 -11.75 37.43 -1.56
C GLY A 30 -12.08 36.43 -2.68
N VAL A 31 -11.12 36.10 -3.54
CA VAL A 31 -11.29 35.15 -4.64
C VAL A 31 -10.51 33.87 -4.36
N ARG A 32 -11.16 32.71 -4.53
CA ARG A 32 -10.49 31.41 -4.34
C ARG A 32 -9.78 30.96 -5.61
N TRP A 33 -8.47 30.73 -5.49
CA TRP A 33 -7.60 30.25 -6.55
C TRP A 33 -7.05 28.85 -6.26
N PRO A 34 -6.89 27.97 -7.27
CA PRO A 34 -6.12 26.75 -7.11
C PRO A 34 -4.65 27.04 -6.77
N LEU A 35 -4.11 26.40 -5.72
CA LEU A 35 -2.72 26.65 -5.24
C LEU A 35 -1.67 26.56 -6.35
N ARG A 36 -1.75 25.51 -7.19
CA ARG A 36 -0.81 25.31 -8.29
C ARG A 36 -0.91 26.40 -9.34
N GLN A 37 -2.11 26.93 -9.60
CA GLN A 37 -2.29 28.03 -10.54
C GLN A 37 -1.57 29.28 -10.02
N VAL A 38 -1.79 29.63 -8.76
CA VAL A 38 -1.15 30.81 -8.14
C VAL A 38 0.36 30.71 -8.17
N VAL A 39 0.92 29.58 -7.74
CA VAL A 39 2.38 29.41 -7.73
C VAL A 39 2.97 29.36 -9.14
N THR A 40 2.24 28.81 -10.12
CA THR A 40 2.70 28.79 -11.52
C THR A 40 2.73 30.18 -12.14
N LEU A 41 1.78 31.06 -11.78
CA LEU A 41 1.73 32.43 -12.27
C LEU A 41 2.76 33.32 -11.56
N ALA A 42 2.99 33.09 -10.27
CA ALA A 42 3.86 33.92 -9.44
C ALA A 42 5.36 33.57 -9.50
N VAL A 43 5.74 32.35 -9.90
CA VAL A 43 7.14 31.92 -9.95
C VAL A 43 7.66 31.84 -11.38
N ALA A 44 8.69 32.62 -11.71
CA ALA A 44 9.48 32.44 -12.92
C ALA A 44 10.45 31.25 -12.73
N GLY A 45 10.09 30.05 -13.21
CA GLY A 45 10.96 28.87 -13.09
C GLY A 45 10.32 27.56 -13.57
N ASP A 46 11.05 26.44 -13.41
CA ASP A 46 10.63 25.11 -13.85
C ASP A 46 9.32 24.66 -13.17
N ARG A 47 8.25 24.73 -13.97
CA ARG A 47 6.85 24.51 -13.61
C ARG A 47 6.56 23.08 -13.16
N SER A 48 7.46 22.13 -13.44
CA SER A 48 7.26 20.70 -13.19
C SER A 48 7.55 20.27 -11.74
N ARG A 49 8.27 21.09 -10.96
CA ARG A 49 8.77 20.71 -9.61
C ARG A 49 7.96 21.25 -8.43
N VAL A 50 6.89 21.99 -8.67
CA VAL A 50 6.06 22.56 -7.59
C VAL A 50 5.12 21.50 -7.03
N THR A 51 5.40 21.04 -5.80
CA THR A 51 4.49 20.18 -5.05
C THR A 51 3.40 21.00 -4.37
N THR A 52 2.23 20.41 -4.16
CA THR A 52 1.11 21.05 -3.45
C THR A 52 1.51 21.43 -2.01
N ARG A 53 2.40 20.65 -1.37
CA ARG A 53 2.92 20.91 -0.02
C ARG A 53 3.81 22.14 0.04
N ALA A 54 4.73 22.29 -0.92
CA ALA A 54 5.61 23.46 -0.99
C ALA A 54 4.80 24.73 -1.28
N ALA A 55 3.80 24.66 -2.18
CA ALA A 55 2.91 25.78 -2.50
C ALA A 55 2.10 26.25 -1.29
N HIS A 56 1.51 25.31 -0.53
CA HIS A 56 0.72 25.64 0.65
C HIS A 56 1.55 26.30 1.76
N ARG A 57 2.76 25.79 2.01
CA ARG A 57 3.69 26.36 2.99
C ARG A 57 4.06 27.80 2.63
N ALA A 58 4.53 28.03 1.40
CA ALA A 58 4.97 29.35 0.95
C ALA A 58 3.83 30.40 1.00
N LEU A 59 2.62 30.04 0.56
CA LEU A 59 1.47 30.94 0.59
C LEU A 59 1.01 31.29 2.01
N ARG A 60 1.16 30.36 2.96
CA ARG A 60 0.88 30.63 4.39
C ARG A 60 1.95 31.49 5.04
N GLU A 61 3.22 31.26 4.73
CA GLU A 61 4.34 32.10 5.19
C GLU A 61 4.17 33.55 4.71
N LEU A 62 3.58 33.75 3.53
CA LEU A 62 3.19 35.07 2.99
C LEU A 62 1.86 35.62 3.54
N GLY A 63 1.23 34.95 4.51
CA GLY A 63 0.02 35.43 5.19
C GLY A 63 -1.30 35.25 4.43
N PHE A 64 -1.32 34.51 3.31
CA PHE A 64 -2.57 34.24 2.60
C PHE A 64 -3.44 33.21 3.32
N ARG A 65 -4.75 33.43 3.30
CA ARG A 65 -5.72 32.43 3.77
C ARG A 65 -5.83 31.32 2.74
N THR A 66 -5.16 30.20 2.99
CA THR A 66 -5.36 28.98 2.20
C THR A 66 -6.61 28.23 2.64
N SER A 67 -7.10 27.30 1.82
CA SER A 67 -7.96 26.22 2.30
C SER A 67 -7.33 25.71 3.58
N GLU A 68 -8.11 25.74 4.68
CA GLU A 68 -7.72 25.00 5.87
C GLU A 68 -7.27 23.65 5.36
N ARG A 69 -6.06 23.26 5.75
CA ARG A 69 -5.66 21.89 5.54
C ARG A 69 -6.75 21.15 6.27
N THR A 70 -7.73 20.59 5.57
CA THR A 70 -8.67 19.73 6.23
C THR A 70 -7.76 18.68 6.81
N GLU A 71 -7.58 18.73 8.13
CA GLU A 71 -6.86 17.69 8.86
C GLU A 71 -7.66 16.39 8.81
N SER A 72 -8.73 16.33 8.00
CA SER A 72 -9.45 15.13 7.57
C SER A 72 -8.63 14.15 6.74
N TRP A 73 -7.30 14.28 6.66
CA TRP A 73 -6.41 13.23 6.17
C TRP A 73 -5.36 12.79 7.20
N ARG A 74 -5.40 13.32 8.43
CA ARG A 74 -5.21 12.39 9.55
C ARG A 74 -6.48 11.54 9.59
N SER A 75 -6.69 10.69 8.58
CA SER A 75 -7.38 9.43 8.88
C SER A 75 -6.58 8.91 10.06
N GLU A 76 -7.22 8.87 11.22
CA GLU A 76 -6.67 8.17 12.36
C GLU A 76 -6.10 6.87 11.81
N VAL A 77 -4.79 6.66 11.99
CA VAL A 77 -4.13 5.50 11.43
C VAL A 77 -4.92 4.31 11.97
N PRO A 78 -5.57 3.53 11.10
CA PRO A 78 -6.51 2.52 11.57
C PRO A 78 -5.76 1.55 12.47
N SER A 79 -6.41 1.12 13.55
CA SER A 79 -5.83 0.05 14.37
C SER A 79 -5.70 -1.21 13.51
N VAL A 80 -4.47 -1.71 13.42
CA VAL A 80 -4.16 -2.94 12.67
C VAL A 80 -4.03 -4.16 13.60
N THR A 81 -4.30 -4.00 14.89
CA THR A 81 -4.22 -5.07 15.89
C THR A 81 -4.94 -6.36 15.48
N PRO A 82 -6.14 -6.33 14.84
CA PRO A 82 -6.77 -7.57 14.39
C PRO A 82 -5.91 -8.41 13.43
N LEU A 83 -5.01 -7.78 12.68
CA LEU A 83 -4.11 -8.46 11.75
C LEU A 83 -2.81 -8.95 12.38
N LEU A 84 -2.56 -8.61 13.63
CA LEU A 84 -1.38 -8.99 14.42
C LEU A 84 -1.67 -10.11 15.43
N ASP A 85 -2.89 -10.63 15.44
CA ASP A 85 -3.32 -11.72 16.32
C ASP A 85 -3.82 -12.90 15.48
N ALA A 86 -3.15 -14.04 15.65
CA ALA A 86 -3.46 -15.29 14.95
C ALA A 86 -4.89 -15.79 15.23
N LEU A 87 -5.51 -15.40 16.36
CA LEU A 87 -6.88 -15.77 16.69
C LEU A 87 -7.92 -15.18 15.72
N ASN A 88 -7.57 -14.11 15.00
CA ASN A 88 -8.41 -13.51 13.96
C ASN A 88 -8.20 -14.14 12.58
N ALA A 89 -7.29 -15.11 12.45
CA ALA A 89 -6.97 -15.73 11.17
C ALA A 89 -7.82 -16.98 10.90
N ALA A 90 -8.53 -16.98 9.78
CA ALA A 90 -9.33 -18.12 9.32
C ALA A 90 -8.52 -19.04 8.41
N THR A 91 -8.91 -20.32 8.29
CA THR A 91 -8.34 -21.17 7.24
C THR A 91 -8.78 -20.64 5.86
N PRO A 92 -8.02 -20.93 4.78
CA PRO A 92 -8.46 -20.64 3.43
C PRO A 92 -9.83 -21.25 3.08
N ALA A 93 -10.14 -22.44 3.61
CA ALA A 93 -11.44 -23.06 3.41
C ALA A 93 -12.56 -22.25 4.07
N ASP A 94 -12.39 -21.84 5.32
CA ASP A 94 -13.39 -21.04 6.05
C ASP A 94 -13.58 -19.66 5.41
N PHE A 95 -12.49 -19.01 4.98
CA PHE A 95 -12.55 -17.73 4.27
C PHE A 95 -13.37 -17.85 2.97
N LEU A 96 -13.15 -18.92 2.19
CA LEU A 96 -13.91 -19.17 0.97
C LEU A 96 -15.38 -19.51 1.26
N ALA A 97 -15.65 -20.27 2.32
CA ALA A 97 -17.00 -20.65 2.73
C ALA A 97 -17.83 -19.45 3.21
N ALA A 98 -17.22 -18.47 3.89
CA ALA A 98 -17.87 -17.20 4.26
C ALA A 98 -18.34 -16.40 3.03
N GLY A 99 -17.73 -16.64 1.87
CA GLY A 99 -18.19 -16.15 0.58
C GLY A 99 -17.91 -14.67 0.32
N ARG A 100 -18.16 -14.26 -0.93
CA ARG A 100 -17.82 -12.92 -1.44
C ARG A 100 -18.42 -11.80 -0.60
N ALA A 101 -19.67 -11.95 -0.13
CA ALA A 101 -20.38 -10.93 0.62
C ALA A 101 -19.64 -10.51 1.90
N ALA A 102 -18.96 -11.45 2.58
CA ALA A 102 -18.22 -11.19 3.82
C ALA A 102 -16.90 -10.42 3.62
N SER A 103 -16.42 -10.26 2.39
CA SER A 103 -15.10 -9.66 2.11
C SER A 103 -15.06 -8.88 0.80
N ASN A 104 -16.17 -8.26 0.41
CA ASN A 104 -16.26 -7.52 -0.85
C ASN A 104 -15.76 -6.07 -0.76
N GLU A 105 -15.02 -5.73 0.29
CA GLU A 105 -14.55 -4.37 0.55
C GLU A 105 -13.03 -4.26 0.34
N PRO A 106 -12.49 -3.05 0.10
CA PRO A 106 -11.06 -2.80 0.23
C PRO A 106 -10.60 -3.00 1.68
N GLY A 107 -9.30 -3.21 1.88
CA GLY A 107 -8.77 -3.46 3.21
C GLY A 107 -7.35 -4.00 3.23
N LEU A 108 -6.98 -4.53 4.39
CA LEU A 108 -5.69 -5.16 4.66
C LEU A 108 -5.87 -6.64 4.97
N TYR A 109 -4.80 -7.41 4.78
CA TYR A 109 -4.76 -8.82 5.17
C TYR A 109 -3.36 -9.21 5.64
N SER A 110 -3.30 -10.23 6.49
CA SER A 110 -2.08 -10.90 6.91
C SER A 110 -2.21 -12.41 6.76
N TRP A 111 -1.11 -13.05 6.38
CA TRP A 111 -0.99 -14.50 6.25
C TRP A 111 -0.09 -15.04 7.35
N TRP A 112 -0.55 -16.12 7.95
CA TRP A 112 0.05 -16.77 9.09
C TRP A 112 0.45 -18.19 8.72
N ALA A 113 1.67 -18.59 9.02
CA ALA A 113 2.13 -19.96 8.85
C ALA A 113 2.10 -20.71 10.18
N ASP A 114 1.69 -21.97 10.14
CA ASP A 114 1.87 -22.91 11.24
C ASP A 114 3.34 -23.39 11.34
N ASP A 115 3.64 -24.23 12.33
CA ASP A 115 5.00 -24.73 12.59
C ASP A 115 5.59 -25.47 11.38
N GLN A 116 4.78 -26.32 10.73
CA GLN A 116 5.23 -27.10 9.58
C GLN A 116 5.46 -26.21 8.36
N GLY A 117 4.57 -25.24 8.11
CA GLY A 117 4.69 -24.28 7.03
C GLY A 117 5.92 -23.41 7.19
N ALA A 118 6.18 -22.93 8.39
CA ALA A 118 7.38 -22.18 8.72
C ALA A 118 8.66 -23.01 8.55
N ALA A 119 8.64 -24.29 8.94
CA ALA A 119 9.75 -25.21 8.72
C ALA A 119 10.02 -25.46 7.23
N ASP A 120 8.97 -25.61 6.41
CA ASP A 120 9.10 -25.78 4.96
C ASP A 120 9.68 -24.55 4.28
N LEU A 121 9.18 -23.36 4.66
CA LEU A 121 9.70 -22.08 4.18
C LEU A 121 11.18 -21.91 4.58
N THR A 122 11.52 -22.23 5.83
CA THR A 122 12.90 -22.17 6.35
C THR A 122 13.83 -23.06 5.53
N ARG A 123 13.44 -24.32 5.32
CA ARG A 123 14.22 -25.31 4.58
C ARG A 123 14.50 -24.85 3.16
N GLY A 124 13.48 -24.37 2.46
CA GLY A 124 13.62 -23.99 1.06
C GLY A 124 14.26 -22.61 0.85
N LEU A 125 14.19 -21.71 1.84
CA LEU A 125 14.86 -20.42 1.81
C LEU A 125 16.32 -20.46 2.29
N GLY A 126 16.67 -21.43 3.16
CA GLY A 126 17.97 -21.50 3.83
C GLY A 126 18.16 -20.45 4.93
N HIS A 127 17.08 -19.80 5.36
CA HIS A 127 17.04 -18.81 6.44
C HIS A 127 15.81 -19.06 7.30
N GLU A 128 15.95 -18.86 8.61
CA GLU A 128 14.86 -19.08 9.57
C GLU A 128 13.64 -18.21 9.27
N VAL A 129 12.49 -18.86 9.15
CA VAL A 129 11.15 -18.25 9.14
C VAL A 129 10.45 -18.80 10.38
N VAL A 130 10.13 -17.92 11.33
CA VAL A 130 9.44 -18.28 12.57
C VAL A 130 7.94 -18.51 12.28
N PRO A 131 7.29 -19.50 12.92
CA PRO A 131 5.84 -19.66 12.86
C PRO A 131 5.10 -18.37 13.27
N GLY A 132 3.98 -18.08 12.61
CA GLY A 132 3.23 -16.84 12.83
C GLY A 132 3.06 -16.00 11.57
N LEU A 133 3.00 -14.67 11.71
CA LEU A 133 2.74 -13.75 10.61
C LEU A 133 3.92 -13.71 9.63
N VAL A 134 3.73 -14.28 8.43
CA VAL A 134 4.79 -14.40 7.42
C VAL A 134 4.69 -13.36 6.31
N TYR A 135 3.50 -12.85 6.02
CA TYR A 135 3.26 -11.89 4.94
C TYR A 135 2.07 -10.99 5.24
N ALA A 136 2.12 -9.74 4.79
CA ALA A 136 0.99 -8.81 4.85
C ALA A 136 0.84 -7.99 3.56
N GLY A 137 -0.35 -7.47 3.32
CA GLY A 137 -0.55 -6.51 2.24
C GLY A 137 -1.97 -5.98 2.17
N ARG A 138 -2.26 -5.28 1.07
CA ARG A 138 -3.56 -4.64 0.86
C ARG A 138 -4.35 -5.09 -0.37
N ALA A 139 -5.65 -4.85 -0.29
CA ALA A 139 -6.59 -4.90 -1.39
C ALA A 139 -7.29 -3.55 -1.54
N GLY A 140 -7.39 -3.06 -2.77
CA GLY A 140 -7.96 -1.74 -3.03
C GLY A 140 -7.04 -0.59 -2.63
N GLY A 141 -7.62 0.49 -2.12
CA GLY A 141 -6.91 1.71 -1.74
C GLY A 141 -6.68 2.70 -2.89
N ILE A 142 -6.16 3.87 -2.54
CA ILE A 142 -5.76 4.92 -3.49
C ILE A 142 -4.27 4.74 -3.80
N ARG A 143 -3.91 4.66 -5.08
CA ARG A 143 -2.50 4.56 -5.51
C ARG A 143 -1.80 5.92 -5.32
N PRO A 144 -0.45 5.97 -5.27
CA PRO A 144 0.29 7.24 -5.26
C PRO A 144 -0.07 8.19 -6.41
N SER A 145 -0.54 7.64 -7.55
CA SER A 145 -1.04 8.41 -8.69
C SER A 145 -2.43 9.06 -8.48
N GLY A 146 -3.08 8.82 -7.34
CA GLY A 146 -4.45 9.25 -7.05
C GLY A 146 -5.54 8.32 -7.60
N VAL A 147 -5.18 7.29 -8.37
CA VAL A 147 -6.13 6.33 -8.95
C VAL A 147 -6.67 5.39 -7.87
N ARG A 148 -7.99 5.30 -7.78
CA ARG A 148 -8.70 4.34 -6.91
C ARG A 148 -8.61 2.93 -7.49
N SER A 149 -8.23 1.96 -6.68
CA SER A 149 -8.22 0.55 -7.07
C SER A 149 -9.58 -0.10 -6.79
N SER A 150 -10.18 -0.75 -7.79
CA SER A 150 -11.44 -1.50 -7.67
C SER A 150 -11.30 -2.90 -7.03
N ASN A 151 -10.12 -3.21 -6.48
CA ASN A 151 -9.85 -4.54 -5.92
C ASN A 151 -10.38 -4.63 -4.49
N THR A 152 -10.83 -5.81 -4.11
CA THR A 152 -11.44 -6.11 -2.81
C THR A 152 -10.67 -7.21 -2.10
N LEU A 153 -10.88 -7.39 -0.80
CA LEU A 153 -10.27 -8.48 -0.03
C LEU A 153 -10.57 -9.84 -0.67
N TRP A 154 -11.83 -10.08 -1.07
CA TRP A 154 -12.21 -11.27 -1.83
C TRP A 154 -11.47 -11.39 -3.15
N GLY A 155 -11.45 -10.33 -3.97
CA GLY A 155 -10.77 -10.35 -5.26
C GLY A 155 -9.28 -10.65 -5.11
N ARG A 156 -8.63 -10.10 -4.09
CA ARG A 156 -7.22 -10.35 -3.79
C ARG A 156 -6.98 -11.76 -3.25
N ILE A 157 -7.71 -12.19 -2.25
CA ILE A 157 -7.43 -13.42 -1.51
C ILE A 157 -8.00 -14.62 -2.27
N ALA A 158 -9.31 -14.67 -2.50
CA ALA A 158 -9.97 -15.80 -3.13
C ALA A 158 -9.53 -15.96 -4.59
N THR A 159 -9.51 -14.88 -5.37
CA THR A 159 -9.22 -14.99 -6.82
C THR A 159 -7.73 -14.96 -7.13
N MET A 160 -6.95 -14.04 -6.56
CA MET A 160 -5.54 -13.88 -6.95
C MET A 160 -4.59 -14.78 -6.14
N HIS A 161 -4.81 -14.96 -4.84
CA HIS A 161 -3.92 -15.77 -3.99
C HIS A 161 -4.31 -17.24 -3.96
N LEU A 162 -5.59 -17.57 -3.81
CA LEU A 162 -6.06 -18.96 -3.70
C LEU A 162 -6.45 -19.56 -5.06
N GLY A 163 -7.11 -18.79 -5.93
CA GLY A 163 -7.52 -19.24 -7.27
C GLY A 163 -6.57 -18.88 -8.41
N GLY A 164 -5.46 -18.20 -8.13
CA GLY A 164 -4.65 -17.53 -9.16
C GLY A 164 -3.43 -18.30 -9.65
N ARG A 165 -2.96 -17.95 -10.85
CA ARG A 165 -1.63 -18.36 -11.36
C ARG A 165 -0.53 -17.51 -10.69
N ARG A 166 0.69 -18.06 -10.58
CA ARG A 166 1.86 -17.42 -9.93
C ARG A 166 2.10 -15.98 -10.38
N GLN A 167 1.93 -15.67 -11.67
CA GLN A 167 2.17 -14.33 -12.22
C GLN A 167 1.24 -13.22 -11.71
N PHE A 168 0.08 -13.57 -11.13
CA PHE A 168 -0.90 -12.59 -10.67
C PHE A 168 -0.82 -12.30 -9.17
N SER A 169 0.06 -12.98 -8.43
CA SER A 169 0.23 -12.77 -7.00
C SER A 169 1.71 -12.72 -6.62
N THR A 170 2.15 -11.55 -6.17
CA THR A 170 3.49 -11.39 -5.57
C THR A 170 3.69 -12.32 -4.38
N PHE A 171 2.62 -12.63 -3.63
CA PHE A 171 2.66 -13.57 -2.52
C PHE A 171 2.87 -15.01 -3.01
N ARG A 172 2.11 -15.48 -4.00
CA ARG A 172 2.32 -16.81 -4.59
C ARG A 172 3.71 -16.95 -5.20
N LEU A 173 4.19 -15.93 -5.91
CA LEU A 173 5.56 -15.91 -6.43
C LEU A 173 6.61 -16.03 -5.32
N THR A 174 6.36 -15.41 -4.18
CA THR A 174 7.23 -15.46 -3.00
C THR A 174 7.20 -16.85 -2.37
N LEU A 175 6.02 -17.45 -2.17
CA LEU A 175 5.90 -18.82 -1.67
C LEU A 175 6.53 -19.84 -2.62
N SER A 176 6.28 -19.74 -3.94
CA SER A 176 6.95 -20.60 -4.92
C SER A 176 8.47 -20.51 -4.82
N ALA A 177 9.03 -19.31 -4.61
CA ALA A 177 10.48 -19.14 -4.50
C ALA A 177 11.06 -19.79 -3.24
N CYS A 178 10.28 -19.83 -2.16
CA CYS A 178 10.67 -20.51 -0.93
C CYS A 178 10.53 -22.03 -1.11
N LEU A 179 9.42 -22.52 -1.65
CA LEU A 179 9.07 -23.95 -1.62
C LEU A 179 9.64 -24.76 -2.79
N SER A 180 10.08 -24.12 -3.87
CA SER A 180 10.70 -24.84 -4.99
C SER A 180 12.13 -25.27 -4.63
N PRO A 181 12.61 -26.43 -5.08
CA PRO A 181 14.00 -26.82 -4.92
C PRO A 181 14.96 -25.86 -5.64
N GLU A 182 16.17 -25.70 -5.11
CA GLU A 182 17.21 -24.89 -5.79
C GLU A 182 17.61 -25.50 -7.13
N GLY A 183 17.58 -24.70 -8.20
CA GLY A 183 17.91 -25.15 -9.56
C GLY A 183 16.92 -26.15 -10.18
N GLY A 184 15.85 -26.50 -9.47
CA GLY A 184 14.82 -27.42 -9.94
C GLY A 184 13.58 -26.71 -10.51
N PRO A 185 12.57 -27.49 -10.94
CA PRO A 185 11.33 -26.92 -11.43
C PRO A 185 10.59 -26.16 -10.33
N ALA A 186 9.85 -25.13 -10.72
CA ALA A 186 8.98 -24.43 -9.79
C ALA A 186 7.87 -25.36 -9.29
N VAL A 187 7.52 -25.26 -8.01
CA VAL A 187 6.36 -25.94 -7.43
C VAL A 187 5.11 -25.65 -8.28
N ASP A 188 4.32 -26.69 -8.52
CA ASP A 188 3.10 -26.58 -9.31
C ASP A 188 2.07 -25.68 -8.62
N GLY A 189 1.19 -25.05 -9.42
CA GLY A 189 0.17 -24.14 -8.91
C GLY A 189 -0.85 -24.82 -8.00
N GLN A 190 -1.27 -26.04 -8.32
CA GLN A 190 -2.22 -26.81 -7.51
C GLN A 190 -1.56 -27.32 -6.24
N GLU A 191 -0.32 -27.81 -6.34
CA GLU A 191 0.47 -28.21 -5.17
C GLU A 191 0.67 -27.04 -4.20
N LEU A 192 1.04 -25.86 -4.72
CA LEU A 192 1.18 -24.64 -3.92
C LEU A 192 -0.13 -24.25 -3.24
N THR A 193 -1.26 -24.28 -3.97
CA THR A 193 -2.56 -23.98 -3.37
C THR A 193 -2.91 -24.99 -2.28
N GLY A 194 -2.65 -26.28 -2.49
CA GLY A 194 -2.83 -27.32 -1.48
C GLY A 194 -1.98 -27.07 -0.23
N TRP A 195 -0.72 -26.67 -0.40
CA TRP A 195 0.16 -26.28 0.70
C TRP A 195 -0.38 -25.06 1.45
N MET A 196 -0.82 -24.02 0.74
CA MET A 196 -1.43 -22.83 1.36
C MET A 196 -2.66 -23.18 2.19
N HIS A 197 -3.52 -24.08 1.70
CA HIS A 197 -4.71 -24.52 2.44
C HIS A 197 -4.39 -25.29 3.72
N ARG A 198 -3.28 -26.03 3.75
CA ARG A 198 -2.86 -26.82 4.91
C ARG A 198 -2.15 -25.97 5.96
N HIS A 199 -1.24 -25.11 5.53
CA HIS A 199 -0.25 -24.51 6.42
C HIS A 199 -0.46 -23.02 6.67
N LEU A 200 -1.38 -22.38 5.93
CA LEU A 200 -1.64 -20.96 6.10
C LEU A 200 -3.01 -20.67 6.69
N ARG A 201 -3.09 -19.55 7.41
CA ARG A 201 -4.32 -18.88 7.81
C ARG A 201 -4.29 -17.42 7.37
N VAL A 202 -5.45 -16.82 7.16
CA VAL A 202 -5.58 -15.43 6.71
C VAL A 202 -6.46 -14.63 7.66
N ALA A 203 -5.94 -13.51 8.14
CA ALA A 203 -6.72 -12.48 8.82
C ALA A 203 -7.01 -11.35 7.84
N VAL A 204 -8.21 -10.76 7.92
CA VAL A 204 -8.63 -9.65 7.05
C VAL A 204 -9.19 -8.50 7.87
N LEU A 205 -8.97 -7.29 7.38
CA LEU A 205 -9.47 -6.06 7.99
C LEU A 205 -10.02 -5.15 6.89
N PRO A 206 -11.34 -5.13 6.68
CA PRO A 206 -12.00 -4.14 5.81
C PRO A 206 -11.70 -2.73 6.29
N LEU A 207 -11.39 -1.82 5.38
CA LEU A 207 -11.10 -0.42 5.68
C LEU A 207 -11.67 0.51 4.60
N PRO A 208 -12.02 1.75 4.95
CA PRO A 208 -12.27 2.80 3.97
C PRO A 208 -11.07 2.96 3.02
N ILE A 209 -11.33 3.26 1.74
CA ILE A 209 -10.31 3.27 0.68
C ILE A 209 -9.15 4.24 0.97
N GLU A 210 -9.44 5.36 1.64
CA GLU A 210 -8.47 6.35 2.13
C GLU A 210 -7.58 5.83 3.26
N SER A 211 -8.06 4.89 4.08
CA SER A 211 -7.33 4.36 5.25
C SER A 211 -6.46 3.15 4.91
N VAL A 212 -6.63 2.55 3.73
CA VAL A 212 -5.86 1.36 3.31
C VAL A 212 -4.35 1.62 3.24
N ALA A 213 -3.91 2.73 2.64
CA ALA A 213 -2.47 2.99 2.48
C ALA A 213 -1.78 3.33 3.82
N PRO A 214 -2.32 4.25 4.66
CA PRO A 214 -1.77 4.48 6.00
C PRO A 214 -1.80 3.23 6.89
N GLY A 215 -2.85 2.41 6.77
CA GLY A 215 -2.95 1.15 7.50
C GLY A 215 -1.92 0.11 7.05
N GLU A 216 -1.63 0.01 5.74
CA GLU A 216 -0.59 -0.89 5.23
C GLU A 216 0.79 -0.49 5.77
N GLU A 217 1.12 0.80 5.75
CA GLU A 217 2.37 1.32 6.30
C GLU A 217 2.52 0.95 7.78
N ARG A 218 1.47 1.18 8.57
CA ARG A 218 1.47 0.82 10.00
C ARG A 218 1.57 -0.68 10.25
N LEU A 219 0.88 -1.49 9.46
CA LEU A 219 0.92 -2.95 9.56
C LEU A 219 2.33 -3.47 9.28
N LEU A 220 2.98 -2.99 8.22
CA LEU A 220 4.33 -3.42 7.87
C LEU A 220 5.37 -2.96 8.90
N GLU A 221 5.22 -1.75 9.45
CA GLU A 221 6.08 -1.24 10.53
C GLU A 221 5.99 -2.12 11.79
N LEU A 222 4.78 -2.51 12.19
CA LEU A 222 4.58 -3.30 13.40
C LEU A 222 4.90 -4.79 13.23
N ALA A 223 4.56 -5.37 12.08
CA ALA A 223 4.67 -6.81 11.86
C ALA A 223 6.03 -7.25 11.32
N ASP A 224 6.76 -6.35 10.65
CA ASP A 224 7.99 -6.65 9.87
C ASP A 224 7.99 -8.04 9.17
N PRO A 225 6.98 -8.37 8.34
CA PRO A 225 6.78 -9.75 7.91
C PRO A 225 7.96 -10.27 7.08
N PRO A 226 8.48 -11.49 7.35
CA PRO A 226 9.72 -11.97 6.74
C PRO A 226 9.63 -12.11 5.20
N LEU A 227 8.44 -12.39 4.67
CA LEU A 227 8.25 -12.61 3.23
C LEU A 227 7.86 -11.35 2.45
N ASN A 228 7.66 -10.21 3.11
CA ASN A 228 7.52 -8.92 2.43
C ASN A 228 8.90 -8.44 1.93
N LEU A 229 8.97 -7.98 0.68
CA LEU A 229 10.21 -7.44 0.07
C LEU A 229 10.15 -5.93 -0.19
N ARG A 230 8.94 -5.38 -0.26
CA ARG A 230 8.69 -3.98 -0.58
C ARG A 230 8.24 -3.28 0.69
N ASP A 231 8.66 -2.02 0.85
CA ASP A 231 8.24 -1.14 1.93
C ASP A 231 8.58 -1.69 3.34
N VAL A 232 9.63 -2.51 3.43
CA VAL A 232 10.20 -3.08 4.67
C VAL A 232 11.74 -3.05 4.62
N PRO A 233 12.44 -3.08 5.77
CA PRO A 233 13.90 -3.08 5.82
C PRO A 233 14.55 -4.26 5.10
N ARG A 234 15.77 -4.08 4.59
CA ARG A 234 16.51 -5.16 3.91
C ARG A 234 17.27 -6.02 4.92
N THR A 235 16.90 -7.29 5.03
CA THR A 235 17.58 -8.31 5.85
C THR A 235 18.28 -9.34 4.98
N ASP A 236 19.14 -10.19 5.56
CA ASP A 236 19.75 -11.30 4.82
C ASP A 236 18.72 -12.28 4.27
N LEU A 237 17.69 -12.57 5.06
CA LEU A 237 16.53 -13.36 4.63
C LEU A 237 15.88 -12.76 3.37
N ARG A 238 15.56 -11.46 3.38
CA ARG A 238 14.92 -10.78 2.23
C ARG A 238 15.85 -10.69 1.01
N ARG A 239 17.18 -10.59 1.24
CA ARG A 239 18.19 -10.69 0.16
C ARG A 239 18.18 -12.09 -0.46
N ALA A 240 18.17 -13.14 0.36
CA ALA A 240 18.06 -14.52 -0.12
C ALA A 240 16.75 -14.74 -0.89
N LEU A 241 15.62 -14.31 -0.33
CA LEU A 241 14.32 -14.42 -0.98
C LEU A 241 14.29 -13.70 -2.34
N THR A 242 14.91 -12.52 -2.43
CA THR A 242 15.06 -11.80 -3.70
C THR A 242 15.84 -12.62 -4.74
N ARG A 243 16.93 -13.30 -4.33
CA ARG A 243 17.70 -14.19 -5.21
C ARG A 243 16.86 -15.38 -5.66
N ARG A 244 16.18 -16.05 -4.72
CA ARG A 244 15.29 -17.19 -4.99
C ARG A 244 14.20 -16.83 -6.00
N ARG A 245 13.54 -15.68 -5.81
CA ARG A 245 12.51 -15.20 -6.75
C ARG A 245 13.03 -14.92 -8.16
N LYS A 246 14.27 -14.46 -8.29
CA LYS A 246 14.92 -14.23 -9.60
C LYS A 246 15.34 -15.51 -10.30
N ALA A 247 15.65 -16.56 -9.53
CA ALA A 247 16.07 -17.85 -10.05
C ALA A 247 14.90 -18.76 -10.45
N LEU A 248 13.65 -18.39 -10.13
CA LEU A 248 12.48 -19.17 -10.53
C LEU A 248 12.34 -19.20 -12.06
N PRO A 249 12.14 -20.38 -12.66
CA PRO A 249 11.80 -20.49 -14.07
C PRO A 249 10.50 -19.71 -14.37
N THR A 250 10.48 -18.98 -15.49
CA THR A 250 9.31 -18.24 -15.97
C THR A 250 8.12 -19.14 -16.23
#